data_AF-A0A0R3PVY9-F1
#
_entry.id   AF-A0A0R3PVY9-F1
#
_cell.length_a   1.000
_cell.length_b   1.000
_cell.length_c   1.000
_cell.angle_alpha   90.00
_cell.angle_beta   90.00
_cell.angle_gamma   90.00
#
_symmetry.space_group_name_H-M   'P 1'
#
loop_
_entity.id
_entity.type
_entity.pdbx_description
1 polymer ?
#
loop_
_entity_poly.entity_id
_entity_poly.type
_entity_poly.pdbx_seq_one_letter_code
_entity_poly.pdbx_strand_id
1 'polypeptide(L)'
;MVIINIQFLCFLMPTKRLQNSAILNTNKIQDKLNMTAVTYVIEPIEGRAAIQKNFIKLPERAQNYSNRHVTLNERFSIIERGYCLKPVKLQKRSDNKQVSFISLDSVSPEERIANGIAMLEKKRIERQRVTSEAAQHPQHNDGSEQF
;
A
#
# COMPACT_ATOMS: atom_id res chain seq x y z
N MET A 1 9.03 65.72 -41.73
CA MET A 1 10.08 64.71 -41.49
C MET A 1 9.45 63.64 -40.63
N VAL A 2 9.44 62.33 -40.88
CA VAL A 2 10.15 61.39 -41.78
C VAL A 2 9.25 60.12 -41.74
N ILE A 3 8.67 59.67 -42.88
CA ILE A 3 9.05 58.49 -43.68
C ILE A 3 8.53 57.12 -43.14
N ILE A 4 7.65 56.47 -43.95
CA ILE A 4 7.56 55.03 -44.37
C ILE A 4 7.39 53.96 -43.26
N ASN A 5 6.32 53.14 -43.17
CA ASN A 5 5.71 52.15 -44.07
C ASN A 5 6.42 50.76 -44.11
N ILE A 6 5.59 49.71 -44.18
CA ILE A 6 5.84 48.32 -44.67
C ILE A 6 6.66 47.32 -43.80
N GLN A 7 5.99 46.37 -43.15
CA GLN A 7 5.87 44.95 -43.60
C GLN A 7 5.13 44.12 -42.53
N PHE A 8 3.95 43.57 -42.84
CA PHE A 8 3.74 42.26 -43.49
C PHE A 8 4.27 41.10 -42.62
N LEU A 9 3.35 40.42 -41.94
CA LEU A 9 2.77 39.16 -42.43
C LEU A 9 3.71 37.97 -42.25
N CYS A 10 3.75 37.49 -41.01
CA CYS A 10 3.86 36.06 -40.69
C CYS A 10 2.84 35.85 -39.57
N PHE A 11 1.98 34.86 -39.51
CA PHE A 11 1.57 33.77 -40.38
C PHE A 11 0.40 33.18 -39.55
N LEU A 12 -0.66 32.69 -40.20
CA LEU A 12 -1.67 31.85 -39.54
C LEU A 12 -0.98 30.84 -38.60
N MET A 13 -1.49 30.64 -37.39
CA MET A 13 -1.68 29.33 -36.75
C MET A 13 -2.28 29.50 -35.34
N PRO A 14 -3.36 28.79 -34.99
CA PRO A 14 -3.90 28.75 -33.64
C PRO A 14 -3.14 27.69 -32.81
N THR A 15 -2.21 28.08 -31.94
CA THR A 15 -1.56 27.15 -31.02
C THR A 15 -2.37 26.92 -29.74
N LYS A 16 -3.62 26.44 -29.89
CA LYS A 16 -4.38 25.80 -28.78
C LYS A 16 -3.94 24.34 -28.58
N ARG A 17 -2.63 24.08 -28.52
CA ARG A 17 -2.15 22.69 -28.46
C ARG A 17 -0.81 22.56 -27.76
N LEU A 18 -0.69 23.03 -26.52
CA LEU A 18 0.42 22.63 -25.64
C LEU A 18 0.20 22.90 -24.13
N GLN A 19 -1.01 23.22 -23.67
CA GLN A 19 -1.28 23.33 -22.21
C GLN A 19 -2.03 22.14 -21.59
N ASN A 20 -2.57 21.23 -22.42
CA ASN A 20 -3.35 20.09 -21.90
C ASN A 20 -2.49 18.90 -21.44
N SER A 21 -1.22 18.81 -21.84
CA SER A 21 -0.33 17.71 -21.44
C SER A 21 0.30 17.90 -20.05
N ALA A 22 0.50 19.15 -19.60
CA ALA A 22 1.03 19.44 -18.27
C ALA A 22 -0.04 19.19 -17.17
N ILE A 23 -1.29 19.60 -17.42
CA ILE A 23 -2.40 19.45 -16.48
C ILE A 23 -2.85 17.98 -16.34
N LEU A 24 -2.76 17.19 -17.42
CA LEU A 24 -3.10 15.77 -17.37
C LEU A 24 -2.07 14.94 -16.58
N ASN A 25 -0.81 15.39 -16.54
CA ASN A 25 0.27 14.68 -15.85
C ASN A 25 0.21 14.89 -14.31
N THR A 26 -0.23 16.07 -13.85
CA THR A 26 -0.43 16.31 -12.41
C THR A 26 -1.59 15.49 -11.86
N ASN A 27 -2.69 15.35 -12.61
CA ASN A 27 -3.83 14.52 -12.19
C ASN A 27 -3.46 13.03 -12.12
N LYS A 28 -2.66 12.55 -13.08
CA LYS A 28 -2.21 11.14 -13.09
C LYS A 28 -1.21 10.81 -11.97
N ILE A 29 -0.41 11.79 -11.53
CA ILE A 29 0.48 11.65 -10.38
C ILE A 29 -0.32 11.75 -9.05
N GLN A 30 -1.32 12.63 -8.98
CA GLN A 30 -2.25 12.72 -7.85
C GLN A 30 -3.06 11.42 -7.67
N ASP A 31 -3.54 10.82 -8.76
CA ASP A 31 -4.27 9.55 -8.73
C ASP A 31 -3.37 8.36 -8.35
N LYS A 32 -2.08 8.41 -8.69
CA LYS A 32 -1.10 7.38 -8.30
C LYS A 32 -0.62 7.55 -6.84
N LEU A 33 -0.64 8.76 -6.28
CA LEU A 33 -0.40 9.04 -4.86
C LEU A 33 -1.64 8.83 -3.97
N ASN A 34 -2.86 8.89 -4.54
CA ASN A 34 -4.12 8.66 -3.82
C ASN A 34 -4.40 7.19 -3.46
N MET A 35 -3.48 6.28 -3.77
CA MET A 35 -3.62 4.84 -3.52
C MET A 35 -3.74 4.45 -2.03
N THR A 36 -3.47 5.35 -1.07
CA THR A 36 -3.46 5.03 0.37
C THR A 36 -3.94 6.14 1.30
N ALA A 37 -4.60 7.19 0.79
CA ALA A 37 -5.12 8.27 1.61
C ALA A 37 -6.35 7.80 2.42
N VAL A 38 -6.10 7.07 3.51
CA VAL A 38 -7.13 6.66 4.47
C VAL A 38 -7.34 7.79 5.46
N THR A 39 -8.55 8.35 5.45
CA THR A 39 -8.99 9.31 6.46
C THR A 39 -9.57 8.56 7.65
N TYR A 40 -9.23 8.99 8.87
CA TYR A 40 -9.73 8.41 10.10
C TYR A 40 -10.57 9.42 10.90
N VAL A 41 -11.52 8.89 11.67
CA VAL A 41 -12.28 9.57 12.72
C VAL A 41 -12.04 8.88 14.06
N ILE A 42 -12.08 9.65 15.15
CA ILE A 42 -11.97 9.14 16.51
C ILE A 42 -13.35 9.25 17.16
N GLU A 43 -13.92 8.11 17.54
CA GLU A 43 -15.25 8.02 18.14
C GLU A 43 -15.17 7.56 19.60
N PRO A 44 -16.00 8.10 20.50
CA PRO A 44 -16.06 7.66 21.89
C PRO A 44 -16.56 6.22 22.00
N ILE A 45 -15.99 5.46 22.93
CA ILE A 45 -16.45 4.12 23.29
C ILE A 45 -17.51 4.25 24.40
N GLU A 46 -18.67 3.63 24.19
CA GLU A 46 -19.73 3.59 25.20
C GLU A 46 -19.25 2.98 26.52
N GLY A 47 -19.75 3.48 27.65
CA GLY A 47 -19.33 3.02 28.98
C GLY A 47 -17.97 3.53 29.47
N ARG A 48 -17.22 4.32 28.68
CA ARG A 48 -15.91 4.89 29.09
C ARG A 48 -15.91 6.39 29.38
N ALA A 49 -17.09 6.96 29.68
CA ALA A 49 -17.28 8.40 29.93
C ALA A 49 -16.37 8.97 31.04
N ALA A 50 -16.09 8.19 32.09
CA ALA A 50 -15.21 8.62 33.18
C ALA A 50 -13.78 8.94 32.70
N ILE A 51 -13.24 8.15 31.79
CA ILE A 51 -11.89 8.34 31.23
C ILE A 51 -11.91 9.45 30.18
N GLN A 52 -12.95 9.48 29.34
CA GLN A 52 -13.10 10.46 28.25
C GLN A 52 -13.09 11.91 28.74
N LYS A 53 -13.60 12.18 29.96
CA LYS A 53 -13.56 13.50 30.60
C LYS A 53 -12.14 14.08 30.71
N ASN A 54 -11.12 13.24 30.82
CA ASN A 54 -9.72 13.68 30.87
C ASN A 54 -9.13 13.94 29.48
N PHE A 55 -9.79 13.51 28.41
CA PHE A 55 -9.29 13.50 27.04
C PHE A 55 -10.30 14.06 26.03
N ILE A 56 -11.01 15.13 26.39
CA ILE A 56 -12.10 15.72 25.58
C ILE A 56 -11.62 16.19 24.20
N LYS A 57 -10.35 16.63 24.07
CA LYS A 57 -9.77 17.11 22.81
C LYS A 57 -9.24 16.01 21.90
N LEU A 58 -9.29 14.74 22.32
CA LEU A 58 -8.74 13.65 21.52
C LEU A 58 -9.46 13.48 20.17
N PRO A 59 -10.80 13.59 20.08
CA PRO A 59 -11.52 13.49 18.80
C PRO A 59 -11.08 14.52 17.74
N GLU A 60 -10.74 15.74 18.16
CA GLU A 60 -10.26 16.80 17.25
C GLU A 60 -8.93 16.45 16.57
N ARG A 61 -8.15 15.55 17.18
CA ARG A 61 -6.83 15.12 16.68
C ARG A 61 -6.91 13.99 15.67
N ALA A 62 -8.10 13.54 15.26
CA ALA A 62 -8.27 12.45 14.30
C ALA A 62 -7.53 12.67 12.98
N GLN A 63 -7.42 13.93 12.54
CA GLN A 63 -6.72 14.29 11.30
C GLN A 63 -5.23 13.91 11.33
N ASN A 64 -4.59 13.88 12.51
CA ASN A 64 -3.17 13.54 12.67
C ASN A 64 -2.86 12.07 12.36
N TYR A 65 -3.89 11.23 12.25
CA TYR A 65 -3.77 9.80 11.92
C TYR A 65 -4.11 9.54 10.46
N SER A 66 -4.67 10.51 9.76
CA SER A 66 -5.05 10.39 8.34
C SER A 66 -3.83 10.48 7.43
N ASN A 67 -3.93 9.85 6.25
CA ASN A 67 -2.90 9.86 5.20
C ASN A 67 -1.54 9.29 5.62
N ARG A 68 -1.51 8.46 6.67
CA ARG A 68 -0.29 7.75 7.08
C ARG A 68 -0.60 6.37 7.65
N HIS A 69 0.45 5.57 7.83
CA HIS A 69 0.34 4.32 8.55
C HIS A 69 0.21 4.57 10.06
N VAL A 70 -0.87 4.05 10.65
CA VAL A 70 -1.12 4.10 12.10
C VAL A 70 -0.57 2.83 12.73
N THR A 71 0.34 3.00 13.69
CA THR A 71 0.96 1.88 14.42
C THR A 71 -0.04 1.22 15.37
N LEU A 72 0.30 0.01 15.84
CA LEU A 72 -0.53 -0.70 16.82
C LEU A 72 -0.58 0.06 18.16
N ASN A 73 0.56 0.61 18.60
CA ASN A 73 0.66 1.37 19.85
C ASN A 73 -0.23 2.62 19.84
N GLU A 74 -0.31 3.32 18.71
CA GLU A 74 -1.20 4.48 18.56
C GLU A 74 -2.68 4.08 18.67
N ARG A 75 -3.07 2.92 18.13
CA ARG A 75 -4.44 2.40 18.26
C ARG A 75 -4.76 2.06 19.71
N PHE A 76 -3.85 1.36 20.39
CA PHE A 76 -4.02 1.04 21.82
C PHE A 76 -4.10 2.30 22.69
N SER A 77 -3.23 3.28 22.42
CA SER A 77 -3.24 4.56 23.12
C SER A 77 -4.58 5.28 23.02
N ILE A 78 -5.27 5.22 21.87
CA ILE A 78 -6.60 5.81 21.69
C ILE A 78 -7.67 5.02 22.47
N ILE A 79 -7.59 3.68 22.45
CA ILE A 79 -8.51 2.77 23.15
C ILE A 79 -8.43 2.92 24.67
N GLU A 80 -7.24 3.01 25.22
CA GLU A 80 -7.01 3.22 26.66
C GLU A 80 -7.69 4.49 27.17
N ARG A 81 -7.74 5.53 26.32
CA ARG A 81 -8.37 6.82 26.62
C ARG A 81 -9.89 6.81 26.42
N GLY A 82 -10.46 5.67 26.04
CA GLY A 82 -11.89 5.48 25.87
C GLY A 82 -12.43 5.86 24.51
N TYR A 83 -11.59 5.85 23.47
CA TYR A 83 -11.99 6.17 22.10
C TYR A 83 -11.56 5.07 21.13
N CYS A 84 -12.10 5.04 19.92
CA CYS A 84 -11.68 4.14 18.86
C CYS A 84 -11.34 4.92 17.59
N LEU A 85 -10.38 4.42 16.82
CA LEU A 85 -9.99 5.02 15.54
C LEU A 85 -10.65 4.24 14.39
N LYS A 86 -11.57 4.88 13.66
CA LYS A 86 -12.31 4.28 12.55
C LYS A 86 -11.95 4.92 11.21
N PRO A 87 -11.68 4.15 10.15
CA PRO A 87 -11.49 4.71 8.80
C PRO A 87 -12.84 5.21 8.24
N VAL A 88 -12.86 6.42 7.71
CA VAL A 88 -14.06 7.07 7.11
C VAL A 88 -14.47 6.38 5.81
N LYS A 89 -13.48 6.02 4.99
CA LYS A 89 -13.66 5.21 3.79
C LYS A 89 -12.86 3.93 3.96
N LEU A 90 -13.57 2.85 4.31
CA LEU A 90 -13.04 1.52 4.11
C LEU A 90 -12.92 1.31 2.60
N GLN A 91 -11.71 1.44 2.05
CA GLN A 91 -11.43 0.78 0.78
C GLN A 91 -11.76 -0.70 1.02
N LYS A 92 -12.83 -1.20 0.38
CA LYS A 92 -13.10 -2.63 0.33
C LYS A 92 -11.88 -3.25 -0.34
N ARG A 93 -10.94 -3.74 0.45
CA ARG A 93 -10.01 -4.74 -0.05
C ARG A 93 -10.91 -5.89 -0.50
N SER A 94 -10.83 -6.23 -1.78
CA SER A 94 -11.37 -7.49 -2.28
C SER A 94 -10.53 -8.60 -1.64
N ASP A 95 -10.74 -8.84 -0.34
CA ASP A 95 -10.13 -9.93 0.39
C ASP A 95 -10.87 -11.20 -0.01
N ASN A 96 -10.73 -11.58 -1.29
CA ASN A 96 -10.98 -12.93 -1.78
C ASN A 96 -9.85 -13.85 -1.27
N LYS A 97 -9.46 -13.74 0.01
CA LYS A 97 -8.72 -14.82 0.65
C LYS A 97 -9.75 -15.93 0.84
N GLN A 98 -9.78 -16.84 -0.12
CA GLN A 98 -10.52 -18.08 -0.02
C GLN A 98 -9.96 -18.86 1.16
N VAL A 99 -10.57 -18.69 2.34
CA VAL A 99 -10.25 -19.50 3.51
C VAL A 99 -11.17 -20.71 3.44
N SER A 100 -10.63 -21.86 3.04
CA SER A 100 -11.35 -23.12 3.12
C SER A 100 -11.32 -23.60 4.57
N PHE A 101 -12.49 -23.80 5.17
CA PHE A 101 -12.59 -24.57 6.40
C PHE A 101 -12.25 -26.03 6.07
N ILE A 102 -11.19 -26.55 6.66
CA ILE A 102 -10.88 -27.98 6.58
C ILE A 102 -11.77 -28.65 7.62
N SER A 103 -12.77 -29.42 7.16
CA SER A 103 -13.57 -30.23 8.06
C SER A 103 -12.67 -31.26 8.75
N LEU A 104 -12.81 -31.40 10.07
CA LEU A 104 -11.95 -32.26 10.90
C LEU A 104 -12.43 -33.71 10.95
N ASP A 105 -13.58 -34.00 10.34
CA ASP A 105 -14.32 -35.23 10.57
C ASP A 105 -13.82 -36.44 9.75
N SER A 106 -12.91 -36.21 8.79
CA SER A 106 -12.48 -37.25 7.84
C SER A 106 -11.06 -37.77 8.04
N VAL A 107 -10.28 -37.24 8.99
CA VAL A 107 -8.86 -37.59 9.15
C VAL A 107 -8.51 -37.77 10.63
N SER A 108 -7.93 -38.91 10.98
CA SER A 108 -7.53 -39.17 12.37
C SER A 108 -6.47 -38.16 12.83
N PRO A 109 -6.41 -37.82 14.13
CA PRO A 109 -5.38 -36.94 14.68
C PRO A 109 -3.95 -37.36 14.31
N GLU A 110 -3.68 -38.66 14.28
CA GLU A 110 -2.38 -39.25 13.95
C GLU A 110 -2.01 -39.01 12.48
N GLU A 111 -2.97 -39.21 11.57
CA GLU A 111 -2.77 -38.99 10.14
C GLU A 111 -2.56 -37.50 9.83
N ARG A 112 -3.18 -36.60 10.59
CA ARG A 112 -2.93 -35.14 10.49
C ARG A 112 -1.51 -34.77 10.91
N ILE A 113 -1.01 -35.38 11.98
CA ILE A 113 0.35 -35.15 12.48
C ILE A 113 1.36 -35.69 11.45
N ALA A 114 1.16 -36.91 10.95
CA ALA A 114 2.02 -37.52 9.94
C ALA A 114 2.06 -36.69 8.65
N ASN A 115 0.91 -36.25 8.15
CA ASN A 115 0.82 -35.41 6.95
C ASN A 115 1.47 -34.04 7.16
N GLY A 116 1.31 -33.43 8.34
CA GLY A 116 1.96 -32.18 8.69
C GLY A 116 3.48 -32.28 8.71
N ILE A 117 4.02 -33.35 9.32
CA ILE A 117 5.46 -33.63 9.38
C ILE A 117 6.00 -33.88 7.96
N ALA A 118 5.34 -34.71 7.16
CA ALA A 118 5.74 -35.00 5.79
C ALA A 118 5.76 -33.75 4.90
N MET A 119 4.77 -32.86 5.05
CA MET A 119 4.69 -31.61 4.28
C MET A 119 5.82 -30.63 4.68
N LEU A 120 6.15 -30.56 5.97
CA LEU A 120 7.28 -29.77 6.47
C LEU A 120 8.62 -30.29 5.94
N GLU A 121 8.80 -31.62 5.93
CA GLU A 121 10.04 -32.24 5.46
C GLU A 121 10.22 -32.07 3.94
N LYS A 122 9.15 -32.28 3.15
CA LYS A 122 9.18 -32.01 1.70
C LYS A 122 9.57 -30.56 1.40
N LYS A 123 9.02 -29.60 2.16
CA LYS A 123 9.35 -28.18 2.01
C LYS A 123 10.79 -27.85 2.39
N ARG A 124 11.36 -28.59 3.35
CA ARG A 124 12.78 -28.47 3.74
C ARG A 124 13.70 -28.96 2.63
N ILE A 125 13.41 -30.13 2.08
CA ILE A 125 14.18 -30.73 0.97
C ILE A 125 14.13 -29.83 -0.27
N GLU A 126 12.97 -29.29 -0.61
CA GLU A 126 12.81 -28.36 -1.74
C GLU A 126 13.68 -27.11 -1.58
N ARG A 127 13.69 -26.50 -0.38
CA ARG A 127 14.55 -25.35 -0.10
C ARG A 127 16.03 -25.68 -0.24
N GLN A 128 16.43 -26.89 0.15
CA GLN A 128 17.81 -27.36 0.01
C GLN A 128 18.19 -27.61 -1.45
N ARG A 129 17.29 -28.14 -2.29
CA ARG A 129 17.52 -28.27 -3.74
C ARG A 129 17.71 -26.90 -4.41
N VAL A 130 16.82 -25.94 -4.12
CA VAL A 130 16.92 -24.59 -4.68
C VAL A 130 18.22 -23.88 -4.27
N THR A 131 18.71 -24.11 -3.05
CA THR A 131 20.00 -23.54 -2.61
C THR A 131 21.22 -24.25 -3.20
N SER A 132 21.13 -25.55 -3.52
CA SER A 132 22.22 -26.28 -4.16
C SER A 132 22.26 -26.09 -5.68
N GLU A 133 21.13 -25.88 -6.34
CA GLU A 133 21.06 -25.48 -7.76
C GLU A 133 21.56 -24.04 -7.98
N ALA A 134 21.28 -23.10 -7.06
CA ALA A 134 21.82 -21.75 -7.12
C ALA A 134 23.35 -21.68 -6.89
N ALA A 135 23.93 -22.67 -6.21
CA ALA A 135 25.37 -22.78 -5.96
C ALA A 135 26.15 -23.49 -7.09
N GLN A 136 25.46 -24.10 -8.07
CA GLN A 136 26.07 -24.84 -9.18
C GLN A 136 26.07 -24.09 -10.52
N HIS A 137 25.85 -22.77 -10.54
CA HIS A 137 26.13 -21.97 -11.73
C HIS A 137 27.52 -21.33 -11.61
N PRO A 138 28.61 -21.99 -12.07
CA PRO A 138 29.88 -21.32 -12.25
C PRO A 138 29.70 -20.30 -13.38
N GLN A 139 29.96 -19.03 -13.04
CA GLN A 139 30.21 -17.98 -13.99
C GLN A 139 31.39 -18.40 -14.88
N HIS A 140 31.08 -18.89 -16.09
CA HIS A 140 32.05 -18.93 -17.17
C HIS A 140 32.09 -17.51 -17.75
N ASN A 141 32.95 -16.67 -17.18
CA ASN A 141 33.29 -15.38 -17.78
C ASN A 141 34.62 -15.58 -18.50
N ASP A 142 34.53 -15.99 -19.76
CA ASP A 142 35.67 -16.11 -20.65
C ASP A 142 36.06 -14.70 -21.10
N GLY A 143 37.33 -14.36 -20.91
CA GLY A 143 37.88 -13.08 -21.30
C GLY A 143 37.85 -12.92 -22.82
N SER A 144 37.54 -11.69 -23.26
CA SER A 144 38.05 -11.21 -24.53
C SER A 144 38.69 -9.84 -24.29
N GLU A 145 40.02 -9.86 -24.37
CA GLU A 145 40.87 -8.71 -24.55
C GLU A 145 40.49 -7.97 -25.83
N GLN A 146 40.22 -6.68 -25.74
CA GLN A 146 40.54 -5.70 -26.79
C GLN A 146 40.82 -4.37 -26.08
N PHE A 147 42.08 -3.96 -26.05
CA PHE A 147 42.61 -2.64 -26.46
C PHE A 147 44.14 -2.66 -26.34
#